data_AF-A0A9R1T723-F1
#
_entry.id   AF-A0A9R1T723-F1
#
_cell.length_a   1.000
_cell.length_b   1.000
_cell.length_c   1.000
_cell.angle_alpha   90.00
_cell.angle_beta   90.00
_cell.angle_gamma   90.00
#
_symmetry.space_group_name_H-M   'P 1'
#
loop_
_entity.id
_entity.type
_entity.pdbx_description
1 polymer ?
#
loop_
_entity_poly.entity_id
_entity_poly.type
_entity_poly.pdbx_seq_one_letter_code
_entity_poly.pdbx_strand_id
1 'polypeptide(L)'
;METNISKPLWNCLKLDRPPTSIWHPMPENFATSLFISTVNSAVEDISYQDQLSTEAVVLTRLVYRMKSKFRADKGLKNIEKVNRALLNYLKLSVKEDYEYLKANIESNEESITLPSRQMLDYVLIKTESFAKLMHRIESVARLAAHFLTNRIHLGQAWTVSVIALSVISRIWMLSSYLLRRSCEWYNNLYTLREKVRPMGVEWMPREQTLPSDLKSWIGVSRIDKQSQCLQRKATLRNRN
;
A
#
# COMPACT_ATOMS: atom_id res chain seq x y z
N MET A 1 -9.43 30.88 19.36
CA MET A 1 -10.05 29.59 19.01
C MET A 1 -8.99 28.78 18.29
N GLU A 2 -8.25 27.98 19.05
CA GLU A 2 -7.27 27.06 18.47
C GLU A 2 -8.05 25.99 17.72
N THR A 3 -7.93 25.97 16.39
CA THR A 3 -8.37 24.83 15.60
C THR A 3 -7.53 23.64 16.06
N ASN A 4 -8.11 22.79 16.91
CA ASN A 4 -7.55 21.47 17.18
C ASN A 4 -7.46 20.79 15.82
N ILE A 5 -6.27 20.78 15.21
CA ILE A 5 -6.05 20.13 13.92
C ILE A 5 -6.21 18.64 14.21
N SER A 6 -7.43 18.14 13.99
CA SER A 6 -7.75 16.73 14.13
C SER A 6 -6.78 15.96 13.24
N LYS A 7 -6.01 15.05 13.85
CA LYS A 7 -5.02 14.25 13.16
C LYS A 7 -5.71 13.55 11.97
N PRO A 8 -5.12 13.57 10.76
CA PRO A 8 -5.76 12.97 9.60
C PRO A 8 -5.94 11.46 9.81
N LEU A 9 -7.12 10.91 9.49
CA LEU A 9 -7.48 9.53 9.80
C LEU A 9 -6.55 8.51 9.14
N TRP A 10 -6.04 8.81 7.93
CA TRP A 10 -5.05 7.95 7.25
C TRP A 10 -3.76 7.76 8.06
N ASN A 11 -3.42 8.67 8.98
CA ASN A 11 -2.23 8.55 9.84
C ASN A 11 -2.54 7.96 11.23
N CYS A 12 -3.75 7.43 11.43
CA CYS A 12 -4.16 6.73 12.64
C CYS A 12 -3.97 5.22 12.46
N LEU A 13 -2.99 4.65 13.17
CA LEU A 13 -2.70 3.21 13.09
C LEU A 13 -3.88 2.35 13.56
N LYS A 14 -4.46 2.75 14.70
CA LYS A 14 -5.65 2.14 15.29
C LYS A 14 -6.84 3.00 14.92
N LEU A 15 -7.45 2.68 13.78
CA LEU A 15 -8.67 3.30 13.31
C LEU A 15 -9.79 2.28 13.52
N ASP A 16 -10.80 2.65 14.29
CA ASP A 16 -11.91 1.74 14.59
C ASP A 16 -12.86 1.64 13.41
N ARG A 17 -13.30 0.41 13.11
CA ARG A 17 -14.22 0.14 12.01
C ARG A 17 -15.59 0.77 12.28
N PRO A 18 -16.28 1.27 11.24
CA PRO A 18 -17.66 1.70 11.36
C PRO A 18 -18.59 0.53 11.71
N PRO A 19 -19.77 0.79 12.29
CA PRO A 19 -20.81 -0.21 12.44
C PRO A 19 -21.15 -0.87 11.09
N THR A 20 -21.19 -2.19 11.06
CA THR A 20 -21.51 -2.94 9.85
C THR A 20 -22.94 -2.67 9.45
N SER A 21 -23.14 -2.15 8.25
CA SER A 21 -24.45 -1.91 7.65
C SER A 21 -24.42 -2.37 6.21
N ILE A 22 -25.53 -2.94 5.80
CA ILE A 22 -25.69 -3.57 4.49
C ILE A 22 -26.65 -2.71 3.66
N TRP A 23 -26.38 -2.63 2.36
CA TRP A 23 -27.20 -1.94 1.39
C TRP A 23 -27.54 -2.87 0.22
N HIS A 24 -28.80 -2.83 -0.21
CA HIS A 24 -29.32 -3.63 -1.32
C HIS A 24 -29.66 -2.71 -2.52
N PRO A 25 -28.74 -2.49 -3.47
CA PRO A 25 -29.05 -1.80 -4.71
C PRO A 25 -29.93 -2.63 -5.64
N MET A 26 -30.64 -1.95 -6.54
CA MET A 26 -31.11 -2.59 -7.77
C MET A 26 -29.91 -2.94 -8.66
N PRO A 27 -29.85 -4.16 -9.23
CA PRO A 27 -28.72 -4.64 -10.02
C PRO A 27 -28.28 -3.72 -11.18
N GLU A 28 -29.24 -3.08 -11.84
CA GLU A 28 -29.00 -2.23 -13.03
C GLU A 28 -28.29 -0.91 -12.70
N ASN A 29 -28.37 -0.44 -11.45
CA ASN A 29 -27.93 0.90 -11.05
C ASN A 29 -26.49 0.95 -10.51
N PHE A 30 -25.87 -0.21 -10.26
CA PHE A 30 -24.54 -0.29 -9.65
C PHE A 30 -23.61 -1.17 -10.49
N ALA A 31 -22.36 -0.71 -10.68
CA ALA A 31 -21.34 -1.47 -11.40
C ALA A 31 -20.74 -2.57 -10.49
N THR A 32 -21.57 -3.56 -10.12
CA THR A 32 -21.24 -4.63 -9.18
C THR A 32 -20.04 -5.44 -9.64
N SER A 33 -19.93 -5.72 -10.94
CA SER A 33 -18.80 -6.44 -11.51
C SER A 33 -17.47 -5.71 -11.27
N LEU A 34 -17.43 -4.38 -11.44
CA LEU A 34 -16.24 -3.56 -11.18
C LEU A 34 -15.88 -3.56 -9.68
N PHE A 35 -16.89 -3.45 -8.80
CA PHE A 35 -16.68 -3.49 -7.36
C PHE A 35 -16.07 -4.82 -6.91
N ILE A 36 -16.72 -5.94 -7.27
CA ILE A 36 -16.29 -7.30 -6.91
C ILE A 36 -14.91 -7.60 -7.48
N SER A 37 -14.67 -7.32 -8.77
CA SER A 37 -13.37 -7.54 -9.40
C SER A 37 -12.27 -6.72 -8.72
N THR A 38 -12.53 -5.45 -8.39
CA THR A 38 -11.56 -4.59 -7.70
C THR A 38 -11.23 -5.12 -6.30
N VAL A 39 -12.23 -5.52 -5.52
CA VAL A 39 -12.02 -6.09 -4.18
C VAL A 39 -11.27 -7.41 -4.26
N ASN A 40 -11.61 -8.29 -5.21
CA ASN A 40 -10.90 -9.54 -5.43
C ASN A 40 -9.44 -9.32 -5.85
N SER A 41 -9.20 -8.41 -6.79
CA SER A 41 -7.85 -8.02 -7.19
C SER A 41 -7.06 -7.45 -6.03
N ALA A 42 -7.66 -6.62 -5.17
CA ALA A 42 -7.00 -6.10 -3.98
C ALA A 42 -6.58 -7.21 -3.03
N VAL A 43 -7.48 -8.15 -2.71
CA VAL A 43 -7.16 -9.30 -1.83
C VAL A 43 -6.06 -10.18 -2.43
N GLU A 44 -6.13 -10.47 -3.73
CA GLU A 44 -5.12 -11.26 -4.45
C GLU A 44 -3.76 -10.56 -4.46
N ASP A 45 -3.71 -9.29 -4.82
CA ASP A 45 -2.46 -8.53 -4.84
C ASP A 45 -1.84 -8.37 -3.44
N ILE A 46 -2.70 -8.15 -2.44
CA ILE A 46 -2.30 -8.09 -1.03
C ILE A 46 -1.84 -9.47 -0.54
N SER A 47 -2.27 -10.58 -1.12
CA SER A 47 -1.76 -11.89 -0.72
C SER A 47 -0.25 -12.05 -1.01
N TYR A 48 0.31 -11.32 -1.98
CA TYR A 48 1.77 -11.26 -2.20
C TYR A 48 2.55 -10.53 -1.09
N GLN A 49 1.86 -9.94 -0.10
CA GLN A 49 2.47 -9.34 1.08
C GLN A 49 3.40 -10.29 1.84
N ASP A 50 3.17 -11.61 1.78
CA ASP A 50 4.00 -12.61 2.44
C ASP A 50 5.46 -12.56 1.98
N GLN A 51 5.68 -12.24 0.69
CA GLN A 51 7.02 -12.04 0.15
C GLN A 51 7.69 -10.80 0.77
N LEU A 52 6.95 -9.69 0.90
CA LEU A 52 7.47 -8.47 1.51
C LEU A 52 7.77 -8.67 3.00
N SER A 53 6.91 -9.43 3.70
CA SER A 53 7.10 -9.81 5.10
C SER A 53 8.37 -10.67 5.27
N THR A 54 8.60 -11.62 4.36
CA THR A 54 9.83 -12.43 4.34
C THR A 54 11.07 -11.56 4.17
N GLU A 55 11.06 -10.62 3.23
CA GLU A 55 12.17 -9.67 3.05
C GLU A 55 12.38 -8.77 4.27
N ALA A 56 11.31 -8.37 4.96
CA ALA A 56 11.41 -7.56 6.18
C ALA A 56 12.10 -8.31 7.32
N VAL A 57 11.86 -9.62 7.46
CA VAL A 57 12.56 -10.48 8.43
C VAL A 57 14.05 -10.57 8.09
N VAL A 58 14.38 -10.80 6.81
CA VAL A 58 15.77 -10.85 6.34
C VAL A 58 16.47 -9.51 6.59
N LEU A 59 15.82 -8.40 6.27
CA LEU A 59 16.35 -7.06 6.51
C LEU A 59 16.60 -6.80 8.00
N THR A 60 15.69 -7.21 8.87
CA THR A 60 15.86 -7.07 10.33
C THR A 60 17.12 -7.79 10.81
N ARG A 61 17.35 -9.02 10.35
CA ARG A 61 18.56 -9.79 10.67
C ARG A 61 19.83 -9.13 10.10
N LEU A 62 19.77 -8.59 8.89
CA LEU A 62 20.88 -7.84 8.29
C LEU A 62 21.23 -6.59 9.09
N VAL A 63 20.24 -5.79 9.48
CA VAL A 63 20.43 -4.61 10.33
C VAL A 63 21.11 -5.00 11.64
N TYR A 64 20.63 -6.05 12.30
CA TYR A 64 21.23 -6.54 13.55
C TYR A 64 22.71 -6.88 13.36
N ARG A 65 23.05 -7.64 12.30
CA ARG A 65 24.44 -8.02 12.01
C ARG A 65 25.32 -6.81 11.66
N MET A 66 24.79 -5.86 10.90
CA MET A 66 25.52 -4.66 10.46
C MET A 66 25.75 -3.65 11.57
N LYS A 67 24.86 -3.59 12.57
CA LYS A 67 24.97 -2.67 13.71
C LYS A 67 26.27 -2.79 14.48
N SER A 68 26.89 -3.96 14.57
CA SER A 68 28.16 -4.10 15.31
C SER A 68 29.32 -3.33 14.68
N LYS A 69 29.36 -3.25 13.34
CA LYS A 69 30.47 -2.67 12.57
C LYS A 69 30.17 -1.30 11.95
N PHE A 70 28.89 -0.97 11.73
CA PHE A 70 28.50 0.20 10.95
C PHE A 70 27.64 1.22 11.73
N ARG A 71 27.78 1.33 13.06
CA ARG A 71 26.91 2.17 13.92
C ARG A 71 26.74 3.62 13.45
N ALA A 72 27.82 4.26 13.01
CA ALA A 72 27.80 5.66 12.57
C ALA A 72 27.49 5.83 11.07
N ASP A 73 27.29 4.72 10.35
CA ASP A 73 27.17 4.71 8.89
C ASP A 73 25.85 5.31 8.40
N LYS A 74 25.94 6.22 7.43
CA LYS A 74 24.76 6.79 6.75
C LYS A 74 24.00 5.75 5.94
N GLY A 75 24.68 4.75 5.37
CA GLY A 75 24.05 3.63 4.68
C GLY A 75 23.16 2.82 5.63
N LEU A 76 23.72 2.36 6.75
CA LEU A 76 22.99 1.64 7.78
C LEU A 76 21.80 2.43 8.30
N LYS A 77 21.96 3.73 8.59
CA LYS A 77 20.84 4.58 9.05
C LYS A 77 19.68 4.62 8.05
N ASN A 78 19.93 4.55 6.74
CA ASN A 78 18.86 4.48 5.75
C ASN A 78 18.23 3.08 5.68
N ILE A 79 19.02 2.01 5.80
CA ILE A 79 18.50 0.63 5.92
C ILE A 79 17.59 0.51 7.16
N GLU A 80 17.97 1.10 8.30
CA GLU A 80 17.14 1.13 9.50
C GLU A 80 15.81 1.88 9.31
N LYS A 81 15.82 2.96 8.53
CA LYS A 81 14.58 3.67 8.16
C LYS A 81 13.66 2.79 7.30
N VAL A 82 14.21 2.01 6.36
CA VAL A 82 13.44 1.01 5.61
C VAL A 82 12.85 -0.02 6.57
N ASN A 83 13.66 -0.56 7.48
CA ASN A 83 13.21 -1.54 8.46
C ASN A 83 12.09 -1.00 9.35
N ARG A 84 12.22 0.24 9.84
CA ARG A 84 11.17 0.88 10.64
C ARG A 84 9.87 1.05 9.87
N ALA A 85 9.94 1.44 8.59
CA ALA A 85 8.76 1.57 7.75
C ALA A 85 8.08 0.21 7.49
N LEU A 86 8.85 -0.85 7.26
CA LEU A 86 8.34 -2.22 7.13
C LEU A 86 7.66 -2.72 8.41
N LEU A 87 8.25 -2.45 9.58
CA LEU A 87 7.63 -2.80 10.87
C LEU A 87 6.30 -2.07 11.11
N ASN A 88 6.15 -0.84 10.60
CA ASN A 88 4.87 -0.14 10.65
C ASN A 88 3.86 -0.77 9.68
N TYR A 89 4.33 -1.28 8.55
CA TYR A 89 3.49 -1.91 7.54
C TYR A 89 2.93 -3.24 8.04
N LEU A 90 3.74 -4.05 8.73
CA LEU A 90 3.30 -5.29 9.36
C LEU A 90 2.25 -5.09 10.47
N LYS A 91 2.05 -3.86 10.94
CA LYS A 91 1.00 -3.50 11.90
C LYS A 91 -0.30 -3.05 11.24
N LEU A 92 -0.29 -2.83 9.92
CA LEU A 92 -1.49 -2.49 9.17
C LEU A 92 -2.23 -3.77 8.77
N SER A 93 -3.47 -3.90 9.21
CA SER A 93 -4.36 -5.02 8.89
C SER A 93 -5.18 -4.78 7.61
N VAL A 94 -4.54 -4.27 6.56
CA VAL A 94 -5.26 -3.87 5.32
C VAL A 94 -5.82 -5.10 4.61
N LYS A 95 -5.14 -6.24 4.68
CA LYS A 95 -5.62 -7.50 4.11
C LYS A 95 -6.94 -7.91 4.74
N GLU A 96 -6.97 -7.93 6.07
CA GLU A 96 -8.13 -8.31 6.87
C GLU A 96 -9.30 -7.35 6.64
N ASP A 97 -9.02 -6.05 6.43
CA ASP A 97 -10.03 -5.06 6.11
C ASP A 97 -10.66 -5.29 4.72
N TYR A 98 -9.87 -5.66 3.70
CA TYR A 98 -10.38 -6.03 2.37
C TYR A 98 -11.09 -7.40 2.35
N GLU A 99 -10.60 -8.38 3.11
CA GLU A 99 -11.26 -9.67 3.29
C GLU A 99 -12.60 -9.49 4.00
N TYR A 100 -12.67 -8.62 5.02
CA TYR A 100 -13.91 -8.26 5.68
C TYR A 100 -14.88 -7.59 4.70
N LEU A 101 -14.40 -6.62 3.89
CA LEU A 101 -15.22 -5.99 2.86
C LEU A 101 -15.78 -7.04 1.88
N LYS A 102 -14.94 -7.97 1.43
CA LYS A 102 -15.32 -9.06 0.52
C LYS A 102 -16.38 -9.98 1.11
N ALA A 103 -16.25 -10.34 2.40
CA ALA A 103 -17.19 -11.22 3.09
C ALA A 103 -18.60 -10.63 3.23
N ASN A 104 -18.74 -9.29 3.13
CA ASN A 104 -20.03 -8.60 3.17
C ASN A 104 -20.61 -8.32 1.78
N ILE A 105 -20.08 -8.96 0.73
CA ILE A 105 -20.59 -8.87 -0.64
C ILE A 105 -21.26 -10.18 -0.99
N GLU A 106 -22.53 -10.12 -1.37
CA GLU A 106 -23.25 -11.25 -1.94
C GLU A 106 -23.91 -10.79 -3.25
N SER A 107 -23.82 -11.62 -4.29
CA SER A 107 -24.40 -11.31 -5.59
C SER A 107 -25.09 -12.54 -6.12
N ASN A 108 -26.41 -12.49 -6.16
CA ASN A 108 -27.28 -13.49 -6.77
C ASN A 108 -27.96 -12.89 -8.01
N GLU A 109 -28.61 -13.72 -8.82
CA GLU A 109 -29.33 -13.25 -10.03
C GLU A 109 -30.46 -12.25 -9.69
N GLU A 110 -31.08 -12.39 -8.51
CA GLU A 110 -32.25 -11.61 -8.09
C GLU A 110 -31.91 -10.47 -7.11
N SER A 111 -30.79 -10.54 -6.41
CA SER A 111 -30.44 -9.57 -5.37
C SER A 111 -28.94 -9.38 -5.21
N ILE A 112 -28.55 -8.15 -4.88
CA ILE A 112 -27.17 -7.77 -4.61
C ILE A 112 -27.11 -7.18 -3.20
N THR A 113 -26.16 -7.66 -2.43
CA THR A 113 -25.86 -7.24 -1.08
C THR A 113 -24.49 -6.59 -1.09
N LEU A 114 -24.42 -5.31 -0.72
CA LEU A 114 -23.19 -4.54 -0.67
C LEU A 114 -22.96 -3.91 0.71
N PRO A 115 -21.69 -3.67 1.07
CA PRO A 115 -21.35 -2.90 2.26
C PRO A 115 -21.79 -1.44 2.13
N SER A 116 -22.07 -0.80 3.27
CA SER A 116 -22.42 0.62 3.34
C SER A 116 -21.29 1.55 2.89
N ARG A 117 -21.63 2.80 2.56
CA ARG A 117 -20.65 3.84 2.21
C ARG A 117 -19.61 4.06 3.31
N GLN A 118 -20.01 3.97 4.58
CA GLN A 118 -19.09 4.11 5.71
C GLN A 118 -18.01 3.02 5.72
N MET A 119 -18.38 1.77 5.42
CA MET A 119 -17.43 0.68 5.33
C MET A 119 -16.48 0.88 4.14
N LEU A 120 -17.00 1.34 3.01
CA LEU A 120 -16.17 1.70 1.86
C LEU A 120 -15.19 2.83 2.19
N ASP A 121 -15.65 3.88 2.86
CA ASP A 121 -14.84 5.02 3.30
C ASP A 121 -13.72 4.57 4.24
N TYR A 122 -14.04 3.70 5.19
CA TYR A 122 -13.04 3.09 6.07
C TYR A 122 -11.95 2.36 5.26
N VAL A 123 -12.33 1.51 4.32
CA VAL A 123 -11.35 0.78 3.49
C VAL A 123 -10.52 1.74 2.64
N LEU A 124 -11.13 2.77 2.05
CA LEU A 124 -10.41 3.80 1.28
C LEU A 124 -9.36 4.51 2.15
N ILE A 125 -9.68 4.89 3.40
CA ILE A 125 -8.72 5.50 4.33
C ILE A 125 -7.59 4.53 4.68
N LYS A 126 -7.89 3.24 4.91
CA LYS A 126 -6.85 2.23 5.15
C LYS A 126 -5.94 2.06 3.95
N THR A 127 -6.46 2.18 2.74
CA THR A 127 -5.69 2.16 1.50
C THR A 127 -4.82 3.41 1.35
N GLU A 128 -5.26 4.60 1.81
CA GLU A 128 -4.41 5.80 1.90
C GLU A 128 -3.23 5.59 2.85
N SER A 129 -3.48 5.04 4.05
CA SER A 129 -2.43 4.70 5.01
C SER A 129 -1.40 3.75 4.40
N PHE A 130 -1.90 2.69 3.75
CA PHE A 130 -1.10 1.68 3.10
C PHE A 130 -0.23 2.27 1.98
N ALA A 131 -0.81 3.07 1.09
CA ALA A 131 -0.12 3.66 -0.04
C ALA A 131 0.94 4.69 0.41
N LYS A 132 0.65 5.55 1.39
CA LYS A 132 1.66 6.46 1.98
C LYS A 132 2.84 5.68 2.57
N LEU A 133 2.58 4.54 3.20
CA LEU A 133 3.62 3.72 3.78
C LEU A 133 4.45 2.98 2.73
N MET A 134 3.82 2.44 1.69
CA MET A 134 4.52 1.84 0.55
C MET A 134 5.41 2.86 -0.16
N HIS A 135 4.92 4.08 -0.38
CA HIS A 135 5.73 5.17 -0.92
C HIS A 135 6.92 5.53 -0.02
N ARG A 136 6.72 5.53 1.31
CA ARG A 136 7.81 5.76 2.26
C ARG A 136 8.87 4.65 2.18
N ILE A 137 8.46 3.39 2.12
CA ILE A 137 9.35 2.24 1.98
C ILE A 137 10.16 2.37 0.68
N GLU A 138 9.48 2.61 -0.44
CA GLU A 138 10.06 2.77 -1.77
C GLU A 138 11.13 3.88 -1.80
N SER A 139 10.77 5.07 -1.31
CA SER A 139 11.65 6.24 -1.32
C SER A 139 12.92 6.03 -0.49
N VAL A 140 12.78 5.47 0.71
CA VAL A 140 13.92 5.23 1.61
C VAL A 140 14.77 4.04 1.12
N ALA A 141 14.16 3.01 0.53
CA ALA A 141 14.88 1.90 -0.08
C ALA A 141 15.80 2.37 -1.21
N ARG A 142 15.33 3.30 -2.06
CA ARG A 142 16.17 3.92 -3.10
C ARG A 142 17.37 4.68 -2.52
N LEU A 143 17.18 5.40 -1.41
CA LEU A 143 18.29 6.08 -0.73
C LEU A 143 19.27 5.08 -0.11
N ALA A 144 18.78 4.01 0.52
CA ALA A 144 19.62 2.95 1.05
C ALA A 144 20.44 2.26 -0.06
N ALA A 145 19.81 1.97 -1.21
CA ALA A 145 20.48 1.40 -2.37
C ALA A 145 21.61 2.30 -2.88
N HIS A 146 21.39 3.62 -2.98
CA HIS A 146 22.43 4.57 -3.37
C HIS A 146 23.68 4.49 -2.47
N PHE A 147 23.50 4.49 -1.14
CA PHE A 147 24.64 4.36 -0.22
C PHE A 147 25.34 3.00 -0.31
N LEU A 148 24.59 1.92 -0.54
CA LEU A 148 25.15 0.58 -0.72
C LEU A 148 25.94 0.46 -2.02
N THR A 149 25.45 1.02 -3.12
CA THR A 149 26.16 1.08 -4.40
C THR A 149 27.47 1.87 -4.26
N ASN A 150 27.45 3.04 -3.63
CA ASN A 150 28.67 3.81 -3.37
C ASN A 150 29.68 3.02 -2.53
N ARG A 151 29.21 2.28 -1.51
CA ARG A 151 30.08 1.41 -0.70
C ARG A 151 30.73 0.30 -1.52
N ILE A 152 29.99 -0.31 -2.43
CA ILE A 152 30.51 -1.34 -3.33
C ILE A 152 31.59 -0.74 -4.24
N HIS A 153 31.36 0.46 -4.81
CA HIS A 153 32.37 1.14 -5.63
C HIS A 153 33.65 1.49 -4.87
N LEU A 154 33.57 1.77 -3.57
CA LEU A 154 34.72 1.99 -2.70
C LEU A 154 35.45 0.69 -2.31
N GLY A 155 34.94 -0.49 -2.69
CA GLY A 155 35.53 -1.79 -2.36
C GLY A 155 35.39 -2.20 -0.89
N GLN A 156 34.67 -1.44 -0.07
CA GLN A 156 34.58 -1.69 1.37
C GLN A 156 33.46 -2.67 1.71
N ALA A 157 33.78 -3.74 2.46
CA ALA A 157 32.81 -4.72 2.95
C ALA A 157 31.81 -5.17 1.85
N TRP A 158 32.33 -5.43 0.65
CA TRP A 158 31.53 -5.60 -0.56
C TRP A 158 30.50 -6.73 -0.43
N THR A 159 30.86 -7.86 0.18
CA THR A 159 29.97 -9.01 0.37
C THR A 159 28.69 -8.64 1.11
N VAL A 160 28.82 -7.97 2.27
CA VAL A 160 27.66 -7.54 3.07
C VAL A 160 26.83 -6.49 2.32
N SER A 161 27.51 -5.61 1.60
CA SER A 161 26.88 -4.53 0.85
C SER A 161 26.07 -5.04 -0.34
N VAL A 162 26.57 -6.05 -1.05
CA VAL A 162 25.87 -6.71 -2.16
C VAL A 162 24.65 -7.48 -1.64
N ILE A 163 24.79 -8.21 -0.52
CA ILE A 163 23.66 -8.91 0.10
C ILE A 163 22.58 -7.91 0.53
N ALA A 164 22.97 -6.83 1.22
CA ALA A 164 22.04 -5.78 1.63
C ALA A 164 21.37 -5.10 0.42
N LEU A 165 22.11 -4.86 -0.65
CA LEU A 165 21.59 -4.25 -1.88
C LEU A 165 20.56 -5.16 -2.56
N SER A 166 20.79 -6.47 -2.59
CA SER A 166 19.83 -7.45 -3.11
C SER A 166 18.49 -7.39 -2.37
N VAL A 167 18.53 -7.44 -1.03
CA VAL A 167 17.32 -7.37 -0.18
C VAL A 167 16.60 -6.02 -0.34
N ILE A 168 17.33 -4.91 -0.29
CA ILE A 168 16.76 -3.56 -0.49
C ILE A 168 16.11 -3.43 -1.87
N SER A 169 16.72 -4.01 -2.91
CA SER A 169 16.17 -3.95 -4.28
C SER A 169 14.87 -4.73 -4.40
N ARG A 170 14.77 -5.91 -3.76
CA ARG A 170 13.53 -6.71 -3.71
C ARG A 170 12.42 -5.97 -2.96
N ILE A 171 12.73 -5.38 -1.80
CA ILE A 171 11.80 -4.54 -1.04
C ILE A 171 11.32 -3.35 -1.87
N TRP A 172 12.23 -2.67 -2.55
CA TRP A 172 11.89 -1.54 -3.42
C TRP A 172 10.93 -1.96 -4.54
N MET A 173 11.20 -3.09 -5.21
CA MET A 173 10.34 -3.61 -6.28
C MET A 173 8.94 -3.96 -5.77
N LEU A 174 8.85 -4.71 -4.66
CA LEU A 174 7.57 -5.12 -4.06
C LEU A 174 6.76 -3.93 -3.56
N SER A 175 7.38 -2.98 -2.86
CA SER A 175 6.71 -1.77 -2.40
C SER A 175 6.24 -0.87 -3.56
N SER A 176 7.01 -0.78 -4.65
CA SER A 176 6.60 -0.05 -5.87
C SER A 176 5.38 -0.70 -6.52
N TYR A 177 5.35 -2.04 -6.60
CA TYR A 177 4.23 -2.79 -7.13
C TYR A 177 2.96 -2.54 -6.31
N LEU A 178 3.03 -2.75 -4.99
CA LEU A 178 1.89 -2.57 -4.08
C LEU A 178 1.40 -1.13 -4.04
N LEU A 179 2.30 -0.14 -4.12
CA LEU A 179 1.93 1.27 -4.24
C LEU A 179 1.11 1.55 -5.49
N ARG A 180 1.52 1.00 -6.64
CA ARG A 180 0.79 1.16 -7.89
C ARG A 180 -0.60 0.54 -7.78
N ARG A 181 -0.67 -0.71 -7.34
CA ARG A 181 -1.92 -1.45 -7.28
C ARG A 181 -2.90 -0.85 -6.28
N SER A 182 -2.42 -0.37 -5.13
CA SER A 182 -3.27 0.36 -4.18
C SER A 182 -3.88 1.64 -4.75
N CYS A 183 -3.17 2.37 -5.61
CA CYS A 183 -3.75 3.51 -6.33
C CYS A 183 -4.86 3.07 -7.31
N GLU A 184 -4.65 1.95 -8.02
CA GLU A 184 -5.64 1.39 -8.96
C GLU A 184 -6.91 0.95 -8.22
N TRP A 185 -6.79 0.19 -7.12
CA TRP A 185 -7.97 -0.24 -6.35
C TRP A 185 -8.70 0.94 -5.70
N TYR A 186 -7.95 1.87 -5.12
CA TYR A 186 -8.53 3.05 -4.48
C TYR A 186 -9.36 3.86 -5.48
N ASN A 187 -8.78 4.20 -6.63
CA ASN A 187 -9.45 5.04 -7.62
C ASN A 187 -10.71 4.35 -8.18
N ASN A 188 -10.63 3.05 -8.46
CA ASN A 188 -11.80 2.26 -8.89
C ASN A 188 -12.91 2.29 -7.84
N LEU A 189 -12.59 2.00 -6.58
CA LEU A 189 -13.56 1.99 -5.49
C LEU A 189 -14.12 3.40 -5.22
N TYR A 190 -13.28 4.44 -5.30
CA TYR A 190 -13.68 5.83 -5.14
C TYR A 190 -14.72 6.25 -6.18
N THR A 191 -14.57 5.85 -7.45
CA THR A 191 -15.56 6.17 -8.49
C THR A 191 -16.95 5.61 -8.21
N LEU A 192 -17.02 4.52 -7.44
CA LEU A 192 -18.27 3.85 -7.06
C LEU A 192 -18.85 4.43 -5.76
N ARG A 193 -18.07 5.16 -4.97
CA ARG A 193 -18.42 5.68 -3.65
C ARG A 193 -19.72 6.48 -3.64
N GLU A 194 -19.90 7.40 -4.60
CA GLU A 194 -21.10 8.25 -4.64
C GLU A 194 -22.37 7.48 -5.00
N LYS A 195 -22.23 6.30 -5.62
CA LYS A 195 -23.35 5.41 -5.91
C LYS A 195 -23.77 4.56 -4.70
N VAL A 196 -22.89 4.42 -3.70
CA VAL A 196 -23.18 3.66 -2.47
C VAL A 196 -23.94 4.54 -1.49
N ARG A 197 -25.05 4.02 -0.97
CA ARG A 197 -25.89 4.75 -0.01
C ARG A 197 -25.18 4.83 1.36
N PRO A 198 -25.14 6.01 2.00
CA PRO A 198 -24.77 6.10 3.41
C PRO A 198 -25.85 5.46 4.27
N MET A 199 -25.44 4.57 5.18
CA MET A 199 -26.35 3.85 6.08
C MET A 199 -25.90 4.02 7.54
N GLY A 200 -26.82 4.36 8.44
CA GLY A 200 -26.51 4.53 9.86
C GLY A 200 -25.84 5.86 10.20
N VAL A 201 -24.98 5.85 11.22
CA VAL A 201 -24.35 7.04 11.80
C VAL A 201 -23.21 7.57 10.91
N GLU A 202 -23.01 8.87 10.92
CA GLU A 202 -21.86 9.54 10.29
C GLU A 202 -20.58 9.11 11.03
N TRP A 203 -19.79 8.22 10.40
CA TRP A 203 -18.57 7.67 11.01
C TRP A 203 -17.34 8.55 10.79
N MET A 204 -17.27 9.24 9.64
CA MET A 204 -16.14 10.09 9.27
C MET A 204 -16.44 11.56 9.61
N PRO A 205 -15.52 12.31 10.26
CA PRO A 205 -15.71 13.73 10.52
C PRO A 205 -15.85 14.54 9.22
N ARG A 206 -16.78 15.50 9.19
CA ARG A 206 -17.09 16.34 8.01
C ARG A 206 -15.91 17.12 7.44
N GLU A 207 -14.93 17.43 8.27
CA GLU A 207 -13.73 18.18 7.90
C GLU A 207 -12.74 17.34 7.09
N GLN A 208 -12.87 16.01 7.13
CA GLN A 208 -12.00 15.13 6.38
C GLN A 208 -12.60 14.80 5.02
N THR A 209 -11.74 14.84 4.01
CA THR A 209 -12.10 14.52 2.63
C THR A 209 -11.17 13.47 2.08
N LEU A 210 -11.74 12.51 1.36
CA LEU A 210 -11.00 11.51 0.61
C LEU A 210 -10.51 12.14 -0.72
N PRO A 211 -9.21 12.07 -1.06
CA PRO A 211 -8.70 12.54 -2.35
C PRO A 211 -9.36 11.80 -3.51
N SER A 212 -9.73 12.52 -4.56
CA SER A 212 -10.36 11.91 -5.74
C SER A 212 -9.42 11.04 -6.57
N ASP A 213 -8.11 11.33 -6.53
CA ASP A 213 -7.07 10.51 -7.13
C ASP A 213 -5.93 10.33 -6.14
N LEU A 214 -5.74 9.07 -5.70
CA LEU A 214 -4.72 8.74 -4.71
C LEU A 214 -3.31 9.01 -5.24
N LYS A 215 -3.11 8.79 -6.54
CA LYS A 215 -1.78 8.90 -7.16
C LYS A 215 -1.28 10.34 -7.19
N SER A 216 -2.15 11.28 -7.57
CA SER A 216 -1.87 12.71 -7.50
C SER A 216 -1.67 13.18 -6.06
N TRP A 217 -2.47 12.68 -5.12
CA TRP A 217 -2.35 13.04 -3.69
C TRP A 217 -1.04 12.57 -3.03
N ILE A 218 -0.52 11.40 -3.42
CA ILE A 218 0.79 10.94 -2.92
C ILE A 218 1.94 11.63 -3.66
N GLY A 219 1.71 12.06 -4.91
CA GLY A 219 2.72 12.73 -5.74
C GLY A 219 3.62 11.75 -6.51
N VAL A 220 3.09 10.60 -6.93
CA VAL A 220 3.88 9.51 -7.54
C VAL A 220 3.58 9.27 -9.02
N SER A 221 3.39 10.35 -9.78
CA SER A 221 3.20 10.31 -11.24
C SER A 221 4.29 9.54 -12.00
N ARG A 222 5.46 9.31 -11.37
CA ARG A 222 6.57 8.53 -11.91
C ARG A 222 6.29 7.02 -12.04
N ILE A 223 5.35 6.45 -11.28
CA ILE A 223 5.06 5.00 -11.29
C ILE A 223 4.78 4.48 -12.71
N ASP A 224 4.12 5.27 -13.56
CA ASP A 224 3.79 4.87 -14.94
C ASP A 224 5.04 4.69 -15.80
N LYS A 225 6.05 5.53 -15.58
CA LYS A 225 7.29 5.55 -16.38
C LYS A 225 8.13 4.29 -16.18
N GLN A 226 8.08 3.70 -14.98
CA GLN A 226 8.87 2.50 -14.64
C GLN A 226 8.32 1.22 -15.29
N SER A 227 7.01 1.17 -15.51
CA SER A 227 6.32 0.04 -16.14
C SER A 227 6.66 -0.06 -17.63
N GLN A 228 6.77 1.09 -18.31
CA GLN A 228 7.18 1.16 -19.72
C GLN A 228 8.61 0.65 -19.93
N CYS A 229 9.53 0.88 -18.98
CA CYS A 229 10.91 0.39 -19.06
C CYS A 229 11.03 -1.13 -18.87
N LEU A 230 10.20 -1.74 -18.00
CA LEU A 230 10.18 -3.19 -17.77
C LEU A 230 9.47 -3.93 -18.92
N GLN A 231 8.34 -3.39 -19.40
CA GLN A 231 7.60 -3.97 -20.53
C GLN A 231 8.41 -3.90 -21.84
N ARG A 232 9.10 -2.77 -22.13
CA ARG A 232 10.00 -2.67 -23.29
C ARG A 232 11.09 -3.74 -23.29
N LYS A 233 11.67 -4.05 -22.12
CA LYS A 233 12.70 -5.08 -21.99
C LYS A 233 12.15 -6.51 -22.19
N ALA A 234 10.91 -6.78 -21.78
CA ALA A 234 10.25 -8.06 -22.02
C ALA A 234 9.92 -8.28 -23.51
N THR A 235 9.41 -7.27 -24.19
CA THR A 235 9.14 -7.35 -25.65
C THR A 235 10.40 -7.44 -26.50
N LEU A 236 11.53 -6.86 -26.05
CA LEU A 236 12.82 -6.99 -26.73
C LEU A 236 13.46 -8.37 -26.52
N ARG A 237 13.11 -9.09 -25.45
CA ARG A 237 13.59 -10.46 -25.18
C ARG A 237 12.88 -11.53 -26.00
N ASN A 238 11.64 -11.29 -26.42
CA ASN A 238 10.84 -12.20 -27.25
C ASN A 238 11.03 -11.96 -28.76
N ARG A 239 11.99 -11.13 -29.16
CA ARG A 239 12.31 -10.81 -30.57
C ARG A 239 13.72 -11.24 -30.99
N ASN A 240 14.43 -11.96 -30.13
CA ASN A 240 15.70 -12.65 -30.40
C ASN A 240 15.53 -14.13 -30.08
#